data_AF-A0A0M8WKL6-F1
#
_entry.id   AF-A0A0M8WKL6-F1
#
_cell.length_a   1.000
_cell.length_b   1.000
_cell.length_c   1.000
_cell.angle_alpha   90.00
_cell.angle_beta   90.00
_cell.angle_gamma   90.00
#
_symmetry.space_group_name_H-M   'P 1'
#
loop_
_entity.id
_entity.type
_entity.pdbx_description
1 polymer ?
#
loop_
_entity_poly.entity_id
_entity_poly.type
_entity_poly.pdbx_seq_one_letter_code
_entity_poly.pdbx_strand_id
1 'polypeptide(L)'
;LTIVTCRRVLAGLESARWLLLDTLTQDGAVELVAAVAGEQVVRDEPEAVRELVALCGNLPLAVRMVGTRLAARRDGRSVGALVSELRDERRLLDSLAVGDEDLRTAFALSYQA
;
A
#
# COMPACT_ATOMS: atom_id res chain seq x y z
N LEU A 1 27.21 9.14 -10.99
CA LEU A 1 25.93 8.49 -11.32
C LEU A 1 24.84 9.29 -10.64
N THR A 2 23.88 9.80 -11.40
CA THR A 2 22.75 10.56 -10.86
C THR A 2 21.48 9.74 -11.06
N ILE A 3 20.66 9.63 -10.01
CA ILE A 3 19.34 8.97 -10.06
C ILE A 3 18.29 10.06 -9.94
N VAL A 4 17.31 10.05 -10.84
CA VAL A 4 16.18 10.97 -10.83
C VAL A 4 14.91 10.14 -10.74
N THR A 5 14.00 10.49 -9.83
CA THR A 5 12.65 9.94 -9.78
C THR A 5 11.69 10.96 -10.37
N CYS A 6 10.75 10.50 -11.20
CA CYS A 6 9.72 11.36 -11.78
C CYS A 6 8.43 10.57 -11.94
N ARG A 7 7.29 11.27 -11.93
CA ARG A 7 5.97 10.67 -12.15
C ARG A 7 5.46 10.88 -13.58
N ARG A 8 5.88 11.97 -14.22
CA ARG A 8 5.60 12.29 -15.62
C ARG A 8 6.89 12.17 -16.41
N VAL A 9 6.78 11.70 -17.65
CA VAL A 9 7.93 11.55 -18.56
C VAL A 9 8.57 12.92 -18.77
N LEU A 10 9.88 13.01 -18.48
CA LEU A 10 10.70 14.19 -18.74
C LEU A 10 11.24 14.12 -20.17
N ALA A 11 10.45 14.59 -21.13
CA ALA A 11 10.69 14.42 -22.57
C ALA A 11 11.98 15.08 -23.13
N GLY A 12 12.79 15.75 -22.30
CA GLY A 12 14.08 16.33 -22.68
C GLY A 12 15.31 15.61 -22.13
N LEU A 13 15.14 14.48 -21.42
CA LEU A 13 16.26 13.70 -20.91
C LEU A 13 16.83 12.79 -22.00
N GLU A 14 17.72 13.36 -22.80
CA GLU A 14 18.51 12.60 -23.76
C GLU A 14 19.52 11.72 -23.01
N SER A 15 19.70 10.48 -23.47
CA SER A 15 20.63 9.47 -22.89
C SER A 15 20.29 8.92 -21.49
N ALA A 16 19.09 9.15 -20.95
CA ALA A 16 18.66 8.54 -19.68
C ALA A 16 18.16 7.10 -19.86
N ARG A 17 18.51 6.21 -18.91
CA ARG A 17 17.89 4.89 -18.80
C ARG A 17 16.60 5.01 -17.99
N TRP A 18 15.47 4.75 -18.63
CA TRP A 18 14.17 4.74 -17.97
C TRP A 18 13.94 3.41 -17.25
N LEU A 19 13.52 3.49 -15.98
CA LEU A 19 13.00 2.37 -15.22
C LEU A 19 11.57 2.73 -14.83
N LEU A 20 10.59 2.12 -15.49
CA LEU A 20 9.19 2.26 -15.10
C LEU A 20 8.95 1.40 -13.86
N LEU A 21 8.35 2.01 -12.85
CA LEU A 21 7.91 1.31 -11.64
C LEU A 21 6.43 0.95 -11.81
N ASP A 22 6.13 -0.32 -11.61
CA ASP A 22 4.78 -0.85 -11.56
C ASP A 22 4.33 -1.02 -10.10
N THR A 23 3.09 -1.46 -9.90
CA THR A 23 2.60 -2.02 -8.64
C THR A 23 3.46 -3.20 -8.20
N LEU A 24 3.37 -3.55 -6.91
CA LEU A 24 4.08 -4.72 -6.40
C LEU A 24 3.50 -6.00 -7.02
N THR A 25 4.34 -7.03 -7.10
CA THR A 25 3.80 -8.39 -7.21
C THR A 25 2.99 -8.71 -5.96
N GLN A 26 2.05 -9.64 -6.06
CA GLN A 26 1.26 -10.05 -4.89
C GLN A 26 2.16 -10.53 -3.74
N ASP A 27 3.20 -11.32 -4.04
CA ASP A 27 4.15 -11.78 -3.03
C ASP A 27 4.94 -10.62 -2.41
N GLY A 28 5.40 -9.66 -3.22
CA GLY A 28 6.09 -8.47 -2.72
C GLY A 28 5.19 -7.57 -1.86
N ALA A 29 3.90 -7.53 -2.17
CA ALA A 29 2.92 -6.83 -1.34
C ALA A 29 2.70 -7.54 0.01
N VAL A 30 2.62 -8.88 0.02
CA VAL A 30 2.55 -9.67 1.26
C VAL A 30 3.82 -9.48 2.09
N GLU A 31 4.99 -9.47 1.45
CA GLU A 31 6.29 -9.23 2.09
C GLU A 31 6.34 -7.83 2.73
N LEU A 32 5.79 -6.82 2.05
CA LEU A 32 5.66 -5.48 2.62
C LEU A 32 4.72 -5.45 3.83
N VAL A 33 3.61 -6.21 3.82
CA VAL A 33 2.76 -6.35 5.02
C VAL A 33 3.55 -7.00 6.16
N ALA A 34 4.30 -8.07 5.90
CA ALA A 34 5.14 -8.71 6.91
C ALA A 34 6.18 -7.74 7.49
N ALA A 35 6.80 -6.92 6.65
CA ALA A 35 7.80 -5.94 7.09
C ALA A 35 7.21 -4.83 7.98
N VAL A 36 5.94 -4.44 7.75
CA VAL A 36 5.29 -3.35 8.49
C VAL A 36 4.51 -3.84 9.72
N ALA A 37 3.74 -4.92 9.58
CA ALA A 37 2.85 -5.47 10.61
C ALA A 37 3.44 -6.66 11.37
N GLY A 38 4.55 -7.22 10.89
CA GLY A 38 5.22 -8.39 11.45
C GLY A 38 4.86 -9.69 10.72
N GLU A 39 5.86 -10.57 10.60
CA GLU A 39 5.78 -11.93 10.02
C GLU A 39 4.62 -12.78 10.58
N GLN A 40 4.32 -12.61 11.87
CA GLN A 40 3.28 -13.38 12.56
C GLN A 40 1.89 -13.13 11.94
N VAL A 41 1.59 -11.89 11.54
CA VAL A 41 0.31 -11.52 10.92
C VAL A 41 0.09 -12.27 9.61
N VAL A 42 1.16 -12.41 8.81
CA VAL A 42 1.11 -13.13 7.53
C VAL A 42 1.02 -14.63 7.74
N ARG A 43 1.74 -15.16 8.74
CA ARG A 43 1.71 -16.60 9.04
C ARG A 43 0.39 -17.07 9.62
N ASP A 44 -0.26 -16.25 10.44
CA ASP A 44 -1.52 -16.60 11.09
C ASP A 44 -2.71 -16.55 10.13
N GLU A 45 -2.70 -15.63 9.17
CA GLU A 45 -3.80 -15.44 8.21
C GLU A 45 -3.33 -15.22 6.75
N PRO A 46 -2.62 -16.19 6.13
CA PRO A 46 -1.98 -16.00 4.83
C PRO A 46 -2.96 -15.67 3.70
N GLU A 47 -4.11 -16.34 3.67
CA GLU A 47 -5.12 -16.08 2.64
C GLU A 47 -5.79 -14.71 2.80
N ALA A 48 -6.10 -14.31 4.04
CA ALA A 48 -6.71 -13.01 4.30
C ALA A 48 -5.73 -11.86 4.00
N VAL A 49 -4.43 -12.05 4.26
CA VAL A 49 -3.40 -11.06 3.87
C VAL A 49 -3.28 -10.97 2.35
N ARG A 50 -3.29 -12.09 1.62
CA ARG A 50 -3.29 -12.08 0.15
C ARG A 50 -4.50 -11.35 -0.41
N GLU A 51 -5.66 -11.55 0.18
CA GLU A 51 -6.88 -10.87 -0.22
C GLU A 51 -6.82 -9.36 0.10
N LEU A 52 -6.30 -9.00 1.27
CA LEU A 52 -6.13 -7.61 1.67
C LEU A 52 -5.24 -6.84 0.70
N VAL A 53 -4.08 -7.40 0.30
CA VAL A 53 -3.19 -6.73 -0.64
C VAL A 53 -3.78 -6.64 -2.05
N ALA A 54 -4.57 -7.64 -2.45
CA ALA A 54 -5.32 -7.61 -3.71
C ALA A 54 -6.40 -6.51 -3.70
N LEU A 55 -7.12 -6.32 -2.59
CA LEU A 55 -8.05 -5.20 -2.41
C LEU A 55 -7.34 -3.84 -2.46
N CYS A 56 -6.08 -3.78 -2.02
CA CYS A 56 -5.23 -2.59 -2.15
C CYS A 56 -4.67 -2.37 -3.57
N GLY A 57 -4.98 -3.25 -4.52
CA GLY A 57 -4.43 -3.21 -5.88
C GLY A 57 -2.91 -3.37 -5.94
N ASN A 58 -2.30 -4.01 -4.92
CA ASN A 58 -0.85 -4.14 -4.75
C ASN A 58 -0.06 -2.82 -4.81
N LEU A 59 -0.72 -1.68 -4.53
CA LEU A 59 -0.07 -0.37 -4.51
C LEU A 59 0.81 -0.26 -3.25
N PRO A 60 2.14 -0.01 -3.37
CA PRO A 60 3.04 0.01 -2.22
C PRO A 60 2.58 0.93 -1.07
N LEU A 61 2.00 2.09 -1.42
CA LEU A 61 1.51 3.05 -0.43
C LEU A 61 0.26 2.52 0.30
N ALA A 62 -0.74 2.01 -0.43
CA ALA A 62 -1.95 1.47 0.17
C ALA A 62 -1.64 0.26 1.07
N VAL A 63 -0.77 -0.63 0.60
CA VAL A 63 -0.28 -1.79 1.35
C VAL A 63 0.42 -1.36 2.63
N ARG A 64 1.28 -0.32 2.58
CA ARG A 64 1.93 0.21 3.77
C ARG A 64 0.91 0.75 4.78
N MET A 65 -0.12 1.46 4.33
CA MET A 65 -1.14 2.02 5.21
C MET A 65 -1.97 0.95 5.91
N VAL A 66 -2.41 -0.10 5.19
CA VAL A 66 -3.08 -1.24 5.85
C VAL A 66 -2.15 -1.97 6.79
N GLY A 67 -0.88 -2.15 6.43
CA GLY A 67 0.14 -2.74 7.29
C GLY A 67 0.31 -1.95 8.59
N THR A 68 0.41 -0.62 8.52
CA THR A 68 0.48 0.25 9.70
C THR A 68 -0.79 0.16 10.54
N ARG A 69 -1.96 0.11 9.90
CA ARG A 69 -3.25 -0.10 10.59
C ARG A 69 -3.29 -1.44 11.31
N LEU A 70 -2.73 -2.50 10.74
CA LEU A 70 -2.60 -3.81 11.39
C LEU A 70 -1.61 -3.76 12.57
N ALA A 71 -0.46 -3.11 12.39
CA ALA A 71 0.57 -2.97 13.43
C ALA A 71 0.09 -2.18 14.65
N ALA A 72 -0.75 -1.16 14.44
CA ALA A 72 -1.27 -0.30 15.50
C ALA A 72 -2.44 -0.92 16.29
N ARG A 73 -3.03 -2.04 15.83
CA ARG A 73 -4.21 -2.63 16.46
C ARG A 73 -3.86 -3.35 17.76
N ARG A 74 -4.54 -2.95 18.84
CA ARG A 74 -4.44 -3.52 20.19
C ARG A 74 -5.62 -4.45 20.53
N ASP A 75 -6.63 -4.51 19.67
CA ASP A 75 -7.94 -5.13 19.91
C ASP A 75 -8.05 -6.60 19.48
N GLY A 76 -7.03 -7.15 18.81
CA GLY A 76 -7.00 -8.55 18.40
C GLY A 76 -7.96 -8.90 17.25
N ARG A 77 -8.49 -7.91 16.52
CA ARG A 77 -9.31 -8.16 15.32
C ARG A 77 -8.46 -8.81 14.21
N SER A 78 -9.03 -9.84 13.57
CA SER A 78 -8.38 -10.58 12.49
C SER A 78 -8.19 -9.76 11.21
N VAL A 79 -7.24 -10.17 10.37
CA VAL A 79 -7.05 -9.62 9.02
C VAL A 79 -8.32 -9.81 8.19
N GLY A 80 -8.98 -10.97 8.30
CA GLY A 80 -10.25 -11.24 7.62
C GLY A 80 -11.38 -10.26 7.99
N ALA A 81 -11.40 -9.75 9.23
CA ALA A 81 -12.37 -8.75 9.64
C ALA A 81 -12.11 -7.39 8.97
N LEU A 82 -10.84 -7.03 8.75
CA LEU A 82 -10.48 -5.82 7.99
C LEU A 82 -10.82 -5.98 6.51
N VAL A 83 -10.54 -7.14 5.92
CA VAL A 83 -10.93 -7.44 4.53
C VAL A 83 -12.44 -7.28 4.32
N SER A 84 -13.24 -7.80 5.26
CA SER A 84 -14.71 -7.69 5.21
C SER A 84 -15.16 -6.22 5.28
N GLU A 85 -14.60 -5.44 6.21
CA GLU A 85 -14.85 -4.00 6.35
C GLU A 85 -14.54 -3.24 5.04
N LEU A 86 -13.39 -3.52 4.41
CA LEU A 86 -12.99 -2.88 3.15
C LEU A 86 -13.89 -3.25 1.96
N ARG A 87 -14.45 -4.47 1.95
CA ARG A 87 -15.40 -4.92 0.92
C ARG A 87 -16.76 -4.23 1.06
N ASP A 88 -17.25 -4.12 2.29
CA ASP A 88 -18.56 -3.53 2.59
C ASP A 88 -18.57 -2.01 2.35
N GLU A 89 -17.46 -1.33 2.60
CA GLU A 89 -17.38 0.13 2.52
C GLU A 89 -17.20 0.70 1.10
N ARG A 90 -17.03 -0.13 0.05
CA ARG A 90 -16.95 0.22 -1.40
C ARG A 90 -16.24 1.54 -1.80
N ARG A 91 -15.45 2.12 -0.91
CA ARG A 91 -14.51 3.22 -1.09
C ARG A 91 -13.35 2.95 -0.17
N LEU A 92 -12.47 2.04 -0.60
CA LEU A 92 -11.14 1.80 -0.05
C LEU A 92 -10.40 3.11 0.31
N LEU A 93 -10.66 4.18 -0.43
CA LEU A 93 -10.10 5.52 -0.22
C LEU A 93 -10.59 6.20 1.06
N ASP A 94 -11.85 5.99 1.47
CA ASP A 94 -12.43 6.65 2.65
C ASP A 94 -12.04 5.87 3.95
N SER A 95 -11.73 4.57 3.86
CA SER A 95 -11.45 3.69 5.00
C SER A 95 -9.98 3.54 5.37
N LEU A 96 -9.06 3.90 4.45
CA LEU A 96 -7.62 3.96 4.72
C LEU A 96 -7.21 5.25 5.43
N ALA A 97 -8.15 6.16 5.71
CA ALA A 97 -7.94 7.33 6.56
C ALA A 97 -7.76 6.91 8.04
N VAL A 98 -6.52 6.58 8.41
CA VAL A 98 -6.11 6.38 9.81
C VAL A 98 -5.18 7.54 10.18
N GLY A 99 -5.70 8.58 10.82
CA GLY A 99 -4.92 9.77 11.21
C GLY A 99 -4.52 10.68 10.03
N ASP A 100 -3.67 11.68 10.30
CA ASP A 100 -3.32 12.83 9.43
C ASP A 100 -2.77 12.50 8.02
N GLU A 101 -2.60 11.23 7.65
CA GLU A 101 -2.23 10.78 6.31
C GLU A 101 -3.43 10.18 5.59
N ASP A 102 -4.34 11.04 5.12
CA ASP A 102 -5.33 10.65 4.12
C ASP A 102 -4.60 10.21 2.83
N LEU A 103 -4.97 9.08 2.24
CA LEU A 103 -4.47 8.67 0.91
C LEU A 103 -4.68 9.80 -0.09
N ARG A 104 -5.82 10.50 -0.04
CA ARG A 104 -6.06 11.69 -0.87
C ARG A 104 -5.07 12.79 -0.56
N THR A 105 -4.67 13.00 0.69
CA THR A 105 -3.66 14.00 1.06
C THR A 105 -2.27 13.58 0.58
N ALA A 106 -1.86 12.31 0.77
CA ALA A 106 -0.60 11.80 0.23
C ALA A 106 -0.55 11.86 -1.30
N PHE A 107 -1.67 11.56 -1.97
CA PHE A 107 -1.82 11.71 -3.42
C PHE A 107 -1.89 13.19 -3.84
N ALA A 108 -2.58 14.07 -3.12
CA ALA A 108 -2.70 15.49 -3.43
C ALA A 108 -1.37 16.22 -3.24
N LEU A 109 -0.66 15.97 -2.15
CA LEU A 109 0.69 16.48 -1.90
C LEU A 109 1.68 15.97 -2.97
N SER A 110 1.51 14.73 -3.42
CA SER A 110 2.28 14.17 -4.53
C SER A 110 1.91 14.73 -5.92
N TYR A 111 0.75 15.37 -6.08
CA TYR A 111 0.22 15.85 -7.37
C TYR A 111 0.27 17.39 -7.50
N GLN A 112 0.43 18.10 -6.38
CA GLN A 112 0.63 19.55 -6.32
C GLN A 112 2.10 19.98 -6.42
N ALA A 113 3.03 19.04 -6.52
CA ALA A 113 4.46 19.29 -6.73
C ALA A 113 4.87 19.15 -8.20
#